data_AF-A0A1G3BJ89-F1
#
_entry.id   AF-A0A1G3BJ89-F1
#
_cell.length_a   1.000
_cell.length_b   1.000
_cell.length_c   1.000
_cell.angle_alpha   90.00
_cell.angle_beta   90.00
_cell.angle_gamma   90.00
#
_symmetry.space_group_name_H-M   'P 1'
#
loop_
_entity.id
_entity.type
_entity.pdbx_description
1 polymer ?
#
loop_
_entity_poly.entity_id
_entity_poly.type
_entity_poly.pdbx_seq_one_letter_code
_entity_poly.pdbx_strand_id
1 'polypeptide(L)'
;MRTVGSKYNPVQQQLITNKILSISEQLYDRVKTERPDEDEHFYLATAWLRRFFADKRPYLHGDKLSDEELGNMSWTETMQFAILDPPDSIRALSLYMVHKECPREYLKYVKEFNKLTETVVEANKNGTFMDVYKQKNPRIVMKSGQQ
;
A
#
# COMPACT_ATOMS: atom_id res chain seq x y z
N MET A 1 9.45 -12.86 -19.72
CA MET A 1 9.43 -12.46 -18.29
C MET A 1 10.37 -13.35 -17.50
N ARG A 2 11.49 -12.82 -16.97
CA ARG A 2 12.35 -13.59 -16.06
C ARG A 2 11.70 -13.57 -14.68
N THR A 3 11.32 -14.73 -14.16
CA THR A 3 10.98 -14.90 -12.74
C THR A 3 12.25 -14.64 -11.94
N VAL A 4 12.34 -13.47 -11.32
CA VAL A 4 13.38 -13.19 -10.32
C VAL A 4 13.12 -14.15 -9.17
N GLY A 5 13.95 -15.18 -9.04
CA GLY A 5 13.87 -16.10 -7.91
C GLY A 5 14.06 -15.31 -6.62
N SER A 6 13.09 -15.40 -5.71
CA SER A 6 13.21 -14.76 -4.39
C SER A 6 14.49 -15.27 -3.69
N LYS A 7 15.28 -14.34 -3.14
CA LYS A 7 16.49 -14.64 -2.35
C LYS A 7 16.20 -15.42 -1.07
N TYR A 8 14.92 -15.54 -0.70
CA TYR A 8 14.47 -16.14 0.54
C TYR A 8 13.89 -17.55 0.30
N ASN A 9 14.22 -18.47 1.19
CA ASN A 9 13.59 -19.78 1.22
C ASN A 9 12.10 -19.67 1.63
N PRO A 10 11.27 -20.72 1.44
CA PRO A 10 9.84 -20.65 1.72
C PRO A 10 9.50 -20.23 3.15
N VAL A 11 10.24 -20.72 4.15
CA VAL A 11 10.02 -20.38 5.57
C VAL A 11 10.30 -18.89 5.82
N GLN A 12 11.39 -18.38 5.24
CA GLN A 12 11.72 -16.95 5.33
C GLN A 12 10.66 -16.07 4.65
N GLN A 13 10.15 -16.48 3.48
CA GLN A 13 9.08 -15.72 2.83
C GLN A 13 7.79 -15.72 3.66
N GLN A 14 7.44 -16.82 4.31
CA GLN A 14 6.28 -16.88 5.19
C GLN A 14 6.43 -15.94 6.40
N LEU A 15 7.61 -15.94 7.04
CA LEU A 15 7.89 -15.03 8.15
C LEU A 15 7.83 -13.56 7.73
N ILE A 16 8.42 -13.23 6.57
CA ILE A 16 8.37 -11.87 6.02
C ILE A 16 6.92 -11.50 5.69
N THR A 17 6.16 -12.39 5.08
CA THR A 17 4.74 -12.17 4.76
C THR A 17 3.93 -11.83 6.01
N ASN A 18 4.03 -12.66 7.07
CA ASN A 18 3.34 -12.41 8.33
C ASN A 18 3.75 -11.06 8.97
N LYS A 19 5.04 -10.72 8.85
CA LYS A 19 5.57 -9.44 9.33
C LYS A 19 5.00 -8.26 8.53
N ILE A 20 4.94 -8.35 7.20
CA ILE A 20 4.36 -7.31 6.34
C ILE A 20 2.91 -7.06 6.73
N LEU A 21 2.10 -8.12 6.82
CA LEU A 21 0.68 -8.01 7.15
C LEU A 21 0.49 -7.34 8.52
N SER A 22 1.15 -7.86 9.56
CA SER A 22 0.98 -7.35 10.92
C SER A 22 1.51 -5.93 11.12
N ILE A 23 2.69 -5.59 10.59
CA ILE A 23 3.29 -4.26 10.79
C ILE A 23 2.50 -3.19 10.03
N SER A 24 2.06 -3.47 8.80
CA SER A 24 1.29 -2.52 8.01
C SER A 24 -0.03 -2.16 8.70
N GLU A 25 -0.77 -3.16 9.19
CA GLU A 25 -2.04 -2.98 9.91
C GLU A 25 -1.81 -2.18 11.23
N GLN A 26 -0.81 -2.54 12.02
CA GLN A 26 -0.48 -1.82 13.27
C GLN A 26 -0.07 -0.36 13.03
N LEU A 27 0.74 -0.11 12.00
CA LEU A 27 1.17 1.25 11.68
C LEU A 27 0.02 2.10 11.15
N TYR A 28 -0.87 1.51 10.36
CA TYR A 28 -2.09 2.15 9.89
C TYR A 28 -2.99 2.57 11.05
N ASP A 29 -3.30 1.66 11.97
CA ASP A 29 -4.13 1.96 13.15
C ASP A 29 -3.50 3.04 14.04
N ARG A 30 -2.17 3.00 14.18
CA ARG A 30 -1.42 4.03 14.90
C ARG A 30 -1.55 5.40 14.21
N VAL A 31 -1.39 5.48 12.89
CA VAL A 31 -1.51 6.76 12.16
C VAL A 31 -2.93 7.32 12.32
N LYS A 32 -3.97 6.48 12.21
CA LYS A 32 -5.37 6.93 12.42
C LYS A 32 -5.62 7.43 13.83
N THR A 33 -5.02 6.80 14.83
CA THR A 33 -5.12 7.25 16.22
C THR A 33 -4.42 8.60 16.43
N GLU A 34 -3.25 8.78 15.82
CA GLU A 34 -2.46 10.02 15.93
C GLU A 34 -3.06 11.19 15.14
N ARG A 35 -3.79 10.90 14.06
CA ARG A 35 -4.35 11.90 13.13
C ARG A 35 -5.75 11.51 12.67
N PRO A 36 -6.78 11.52 13.53
CA PRO A 36 -8.11 10.98 13.21
C PRO A 36 -8.86 11.74 12.10
N ASP A 37 -8.42 12.95 11.77
CA ASP A 37 -9.05 13.85 10.81
C ASP A 37 -8.31 13.93 9.47
N GLU A 38 -7.51 12.93 9.11
CA GLU A 38 -6.93 12.85 7.77
C GLU A 38 -7.75 11.93 6.85
N ASP A 39 -7.40 11.92 5.56
CA ASP A 39 -8.05 11.09 4.55
C ASP A 39 -7.38 9.71 4.44
N GLU A 40 -8.10 8.76 3.83
CA GLU A 40 -7.62 7.37 3.69
C GLU A 40 -6.25 7.28 2.99
N HIS A 41 -6.05 8.05 1.93
CA HIS A 41 -4.76 8.05 1.23
C HIS A 41 -3.61 8.53 2.13
N PHE A 42 -3.86 9.53 2.99
CA PHE A 42 -2.85 9.99 3.94
C PHE A 42 -2.46 8.88 4.92
N TYR A 43 -3.45 8.13 5.44
CA TYR A 43 -3.20 6.99 6.33
C TYR A 43 -2.36 5.93 5.66
N LEU A 44 -2.72 5.52 4.45
CA LEU A 44 -2.01 4.50 3.68
C LEU A 44 -0.58 4.93 3.34
N ALA A 45 -0.38 6.14 2.80
CA ALA A 45 0.94 6.65 2.43
C ALA A 45 1.86 6.75 3.65
N THR A 46 1.33 7.24 4.78
CA THR A 46 2.10 7.34 6.04
C THR A 46 2.43 5.95 6.61
N ALA A 47 1.49 5.01 6.58
CA ALA A 47 1.74 3.63 7.03
C ALA A 47 2.81 2.95 6.16
N TRP A 48 2.76 3.14 4.83
CA TRP A 48 3.76 2.67 3.88
C TRP A 48 5.16 3.21 4.23
N LEU A 49 5.28 4.53 4.44
CA LEU A 49 6.55 5.18 4.79
C LEU A 49 7.09 4.67 6.14
N ARG A 50 6.24 4.61 7.16
CA ARG A 50 6.66 4.12 8.48
C ARG A 50 7.15 2.68 8.42
N ARG A 51 6.52 1.82 7.61
CA ARG A 51 6.95 0.44 7.40
C ARG A 51 8.32 0.39 6.72
N PHE A 52 8.50 1.21 5.68
CA PHE A 52 9.78 1.34 4.97
C PHE A 52 10.91 1.65 5.97
N PHE A 53 10.72 2.63 6.85
CA PHE A 53 11.72 2.99 7.86
C PHE A 53 11.88 1.95 8.98
N ALA A 54 10.82 1.24 9.35
CA ALA A 54 10.86 0.24 10.43
C ALA A 54 11.60 -1.04 10.03
N ASP A 55 11.46 -1.50 8.78
CA ASP A 55 12.06 -2.77 8.35
C ASP A 55 13.36 -2.59 7.56
N LYS A 56 13.71 -1.38 7.08
CA LYS A 56 14.87 -1.13 6.19
C LYS A 56 14.95 -2.13 5.00
N ARG A 57 13.84 -2.76 4.65
CA ARG A 57 13.71 -3.76 3.58
C ARG A 57 12.84 -3.22 2.47
N PRO A 58 13.32 -2.29 1.65
CA PRO A 58 12.68 -2.14 0.38
C PRO A 58 13.16 -3.25 -0.56
N TYR A 59 12.22 -3.85 -1.27
CA TYR A 59 12.47 -4.55 -2.55
C TYR A 59 13.17 -3.65 -3.59
N LEU A 60 13.34 -2.36 -3.27
CA LEU A 60 14.24 -1.41 -3.92
C LEU A 60 15.68 -1.83 -3.61
N HIS A 61 16.15 -2.81 -4.37
CA HIS A 61 17.52 -3.28 -4.29
C HIS A 61 18.49 -2.16 -4.69
N GLY A 62 19.27 -1.65 -3.73
CA GLY A 62 20.58 -1.06 -4.00
C GLY A 62 20.67 0.47 -4.03
N ASP A 63 19.59 1.17 -4.35
CA ASP A 63 19.63 2.64 -4.46
C ASP A 63 19.10 3.31 -3.19
N LYS A 64 19.90 4.22 -2.63
CA LYS A 64 19.43 5.14 -1.58
C LYS A 64 18.46 6.12 -2.23
N LEU A 65 17.16 5.87 -2.09
CA LEU A 65 16.15 6.86 -2.44
C LEU A 65 16.26 8.06 -1.50
N SER A 66 16.11 9.25 -2.06
CA SER A 66 15.90 10.49 -1.31
C SER A 66 14.55 10.48 -0.60
N ASP A 67 14.40 11.35 0.41
CA ASP A 67 13.13 11.51 1.14
C ASP A 67 11.99 11.94 0.20
N GLU A 68 12.29 12.73 -0.83
CA GLU A 68 11.34 13.14 -1.86
C GLU A 68 10.88 11.95 -2.72
N GLU A 69 11.81 11.11 -3.18
CA GLU A 69 11.47 9.91 -3.96
C GLU A 69 10.64 8.92 -3.13
N LEU A 70 10.95 8.76 -1.84
CA LEU A 70 10.15 7.95 -0.92
C LEU A 70 8.76 8.52 -0.72
N GLY A 71 8.66 9.84 -0.54
CA GLY A 71 7.39 10.55 -0.47
C GLY A 71 6.55 10.27 -1.72
N ASN A 72 7.09 10.54 -2.90
CA ASN A 72 6.41 10.33 -4.19
C ASN A 72 6.00 8.88 -4.40
N MET A 73 6.87 7.92 -4.07
CA MET A 73 6.57 6.50 -4.18
C MET A 73 5.44 6.08 -3.25
N SER A 74 5.47 6.53 -1.98
CA SER A 74 4.42 6.20 -1.03
C SER A 74 3.06 6.66 -1.52
N TRP A 75 2.93 7.92 -1.94
CA TRP A 75 1.70 8.49 -2.50
C TRP A 75 1.26 7.76 -3.78
N THR A 76 2.19 7.47 -4.69
CA THR A 76 1.82 6.84 -5.97
C THR A 76 1.37 5.39 -5.78
N GLU A 77 2.07 4.62 -4.96
CA GLU A 77 1.75 3.19 -4.74
C GLU A 77 0.47 3.00 -3.91
N THR A 78 0.10 3.97 -3.07
CA THR A 78 -1.09 3.85 -2.21
C THR A 78 -2.38 4.41 -2.82
N MET A 79 -2.29 5.24 -3.88
CA MET A 79 -3.44 5.95 -4.46
C MET A 79 -4.59 5.02 -4.86
N GLN A 80 -4.27 3.90 -5.50
CA GLN A 80 -5.28 2.94 -5.97
C GLN A 80 -6.07 2.28 -4.84
N PHE A 81 -5.50 2.17 -3.64
CA PHE A 81 -6.15 1.55 -2.48
C PHE A 81 -6.93 2.56 -1.64
N ALA A 82 -6.67 3.86 -1.83
CA ALA A 82 -7.32 4.93 -1.10
C ALA A 82 -8.81 5.13 -1.45
N ILE A 83 -9.31 4.40 -2.47
CA ILE A 83 -10.75 4.38 -2.78
C ILE A 83 -11.50 3.28 -2.00
N LEU A 84 -10.79 2.36 -1.34
CA LEU A 84 -11.37 1.28 -0.55
C LEU A 84 -11.71 1.79 0.86
N ASP A 85 -12.65 1.13 1.54
CA ASP A 85 -12.96 1.41 2.94
C ASP A 85 -12.04 0.59 3.86
N PRO A 86 -11.72 1.08 5.06
CA PRO A 86 -11.03 0.27 6.07
C PRO A 86 -11.94 -0.87 6.56
N PRO A 87 -11.41 -2.08 6.82
CA PRO A 87 -9.99 -2.46 6.79
C PRO A 87 -9.45 -2.90 5.41
N ASP A 88 -10.28 -2.91 4.37
CA ASP A 88 -9.94 -3.46 3.05
C ASP A 88 -8.80 -2.67 2.37
N SER A 89 -8.74 -1.36 2.57
CA SER A 89 -7.69 -0.48 2.06
C SER A 89 -6.28 -0.90 2.50
N ILE A 90 -6.05 -0.99 3.81
CA ILE A 90 -4.74 -1.39 4.37
C ILE A 90 -4.44 -2.86 4.08
N ARG A 91 -5.47 -3.71 4.04
CA ARG A 91 -5.30 -5.13 3.70
C ARG A 91 -4.83 -5.29 2.27
N ALA A 92 -5.44 -4.60 1.32
CA ALA A 92 -5.04 -4.60 -0.09
C ALA A 92 -3.61 -4.07 -0.27
N LEU A 93 -3.27 -2.97 0.40
CA LEU A 93 -1.91 -2.41 0.38
C LEU A 93 -0.87 -3.42 0.92
N SER A 94 -1.18 -4.10 2.02
CA SER A 94 -0.29 -5.09 2.63
C SER A 94 -0.07 -6.28 1.70
N LEU A 95 -1.13 -6.77 1.05
CA LEU A 95 -1.03 -7.85 0.06
C LEU A 95 -0.24 -7.42 -1.20
N TYR A 96 -0.35 -6.16 -1.62
CA TYR A 96 0.48 -5.60 -2.68
C TYR A 96 1.97 -5.60 -2.32
N MET A 97 2.32 -5.28 -1.07
CA MET A 97 3.69 -5.38 -0.57
C MET A 97 4.18 -6.84 -0.53
N VAL A 98 3.33 -7.78 -0.10
CA VAL A 98 3.63 -9.22 -0.13
C VAL A 98 3.88 -9.69 -1.56
N HIS A 99 3.11 -9.21 -2.54
CA HIS A 99 3.35 -9.49 -3.96
C HIS A 99 4.74 -9.07 -4.42
N LYS A 100 5.19 -7.88 -4.01
CA LYS A 100 6.50 -7.31 -4.36
C LYS A 100 7.66 -8.03 -3.67
N GLU A 101 7.51 -8.40 -2.40
CA GLU A 101 8.61 -8.89 -1.55
C GLU A 101 8.67 -10.42 -1.43
N CYS A 102 7.51 -11.07 -1.45
CA CYS A 102 7.33 -12.51 -1.22
C CYS A 102 6.41 -13.13 -2.30
N PRO A 103 6.79 -13.08 -3.59
CA PRO A 103 5.90 -13.46 -4.69
C PRO A 103 5.41 -14.91 -4.65
N ARG A 104 6.15 -15.83 -4.01
CA ARG A 104 5.68 -17.22 -3.84
C ARG A 104 4.58 -17.33 -2.80
N GLU A 105 4.71 -16.60 -1.70
CA GLU A 105 3.70 -16.58 -0.64
C GLU A 105 2.46 -15.80 -1.05
N TYR A 106 2.61 -14.74 -1.86
CA TYR A 106 1.51 -13.99 -2.43
C TYR A 106 0.48 -14.87 -3.16
N LEU A 107 0.91 -15.99 -3.76
CA LEU A 107 0.02 -16.91 -4.47
C LEU A 107 -1.14 -17.42 -3.61
N LYS A 108 -0.95 -17.50 -2.29
CA LYS A 108 -1.99 -17.89 -1.32
C LYS A 108 -3.10 -16.85 -1.20
N TYR A 109 -2.79 -15.58 -1.49
CA TYR A 109 -3.66 -14.43 -1.27
C TYR A 109 -4.21 -13.82 -2.56
N VAL A 110 -3.88 -14.36 -3.75
CA VAL A 110 -4.33 -13.80 -5.04
C VAL A 110 -5.85 -13.64 -5.10
N LYS A 111 -6.61 -14.63 -4.62
CA LYS A 111 -8.08 -14.56 -4.62
C LYS A 111 -8.60 -13.43 -3.70
N GLU A 112 -7.97 -13.28 -2.54
CA GLU A 112 -8.30 -12.22 -1.58
C GLU A 112 -7.99 -10.84 -2.17
N PHE A 113 -6.78 -10.67 -2.71
CA PHE A 113 -6.35 -9.42 -3.33
C PHE A 113 -7.27 -9.03 -4.50
N ASN A 114 -7.60 -9.97 -5.38
CA ASN A 114 -8.50 -9.71 -6.51
C ASN A 114 -9.89 -9.27 -6.06
N LYS A 115 -10.42 -9.87 -4.98
CA LYS A 115 -11.71 -9.49 -4.41
C LYS A 115 -11.64 -8.07 -3.82
N LEU A 116 -10.61 -7.76 -3.04
CA LEU A 116 -10.43 -6.44 -2.44
C LEU A 116 -10.24 -5.33 -3.49
N THR A 117 -9.59 -5.66 -4.61
CA THR A 117 -9.29 -4.69 -5.68
C THR A 117 -10.31 -4.66 -6.81
N GLU A 118 -11.40 -5.41 -6.70
CA GLU A 118 -12.47 -5.43 -7.70
C GLU A 118 -13.06 -4.03 -7.94
N THR A 119 -13.37 -3.29 -6.86
CA THR A 119 -13.85 -1.90 -6.93
C THR A 119 -12.85 -0.98 -7.64
N VAL A 120 -11.54 -1.19 -7.41
CA VAL A 120 -10.49 -0.42 -8.09
C VAL A 120 -10.49 -0.70 -9.59
N VAL A 121 -10.61 -1.98 -9.96
CA VAL A 121 -10.67 -2.40 -11.36
C VAL A 121 -11.91 -1.85 -12.05
N GLU A 122 -13.08 -1.91 -11.41
CA GLU A 122 -14.34 -1.37 -11.93
C GLU A 122 -14.29 0.14 -12.11
N ALA A 123 -13.80 0.88 -11.11
CA ALA A 123 -13.68 2.34 -11.18
C ALA A 123 -12.72 2.78 -12.29
N ASN A 124 -11.63 2.04 -12.52
CA ASN A 124 -10.74 2.29 -13.65
C ASN A 124 -11.40 1.99 -15.00
N LYS A 125 -12.09 0.84 -15.12
CA LYS A 125 -12.79 0.46 -16.36
C LYS A 125 -13.87 1.46 -16.75
N ASN A 126 -14.58 2.01 -15.78
CA ASN A 126 -15.67 2.95 -16.00
C ASN A 126 -15.19 4.41 -16.09
N GLY A 127 -13.88 4.67 -15.92
CA GLY A 127 -13.32 6.01 -15.93
C GLY A 127 -13.70 6.87 -14.72
N THR A 128 -14.27 6.28 -13.66
CA THR A 128 -14.78 6.99 -12.48
C THR A 128 -13.79 7.03 -11.31
N PHE A 129 -12.61 6.41 -11.46
CA PHE A 129 -11.62 6.29 -10.39
C PHE A 129 -11.28 7.64 -9.73
N MET A 130 -11.01 8.68 -10.52
CA MET A 130 -10.63 9.99 -9.98
C MET A 130 -11.78 10.69 -9.25
N ASP A 131 -13.02 10.47 -9.68
CA ASP A 131 -14.20 11.06 -9.01
C ASP A 131 -14.42 10.42 -7.65
N VAL A 132 -14.37 9.08 -7.59
CA VAL A 132 -14.46 8.33 -6.34
C VAL A 132 -13.29 8.69 -5.41
N TYR A 133 -12.08 8.76 -5.96
CA TYR A 133 -10.88 9.13 -5.21
C TYR A 133 -11.03 10.52 -4.58
N LYS A 134 -11.51 11.53 -5.33
CA LYS A 134 -11.72 12.89 -4.81
C LYS A 134 -12.80 12.93 -3.74
N GLN A 135 -13.88 12.16 -3.93
CA GLN A 135 -14.95 12.07 -2.94
C GLN A 135 -14.47 11.50 -1.60
N LYS A 136 -13.61 10.48 -1.63
CA LYS A 136 -13.09 9.82 -0.43
C LYS A 136 -11.88 10.52 0.19
N ASN A 137 -11.17 11.35 -0.58
CA ASN A 137 -9.95 12.04 -0.13
C ASN A 137 -10.05 13.56 -0.33
N PRO A 138 -11.08 14.22 0.23
CA PRO A 138 -11.37 15.63 -0.06
C PRO A 138 -10.31 16.59 0.50
N ARG A 139 -9.69 16.30 1.65
CA ARG A 139 -8.69 17.18 2.27
C ARG A 139 -7.40 17.21 1.47
N ILE A 140 -7.00 16.07 0.89
CA ILE A 140 -5.83 16.00 0.01
C ILE A 140 -6.07 16.82 -1.25
N VAL A 141 -7.24 16.67 -1.88
CA VAL A 141 -7.58 17.39 -3.11
C VAL A 141 -7.63 18.90 -2.89
N MET A 142 -8.19 19.35 -1.77
CA MET A 142 -8.23 20.77 -1.41
C MET A 142 -6.83 21.37 -1.23
N LYS A 143 -5.89 20.64 -0.60
CA LYS A 143 -4.51 21.08 -0.40
C LYS A 143 -3.73 21.21 -1.72
N SER A 144 -4.03 20.36 -2.71
CA SER A 144 -3.38 20.41 -4.05
C SER A 144 -3.89 21.52 -4.98
N GLY A 145 -5.04 22.14 -4.69
CA GLY A 145 -5.62 23.21 -5.51
C GLY A 145 -5.19 24.63 -5.13
N GLN A 146 -4.27 24.78 -4.17
CA GLN A 146 -3.78 26.06 -3.64
C GLN A 146 -2.32 26.36 -4.01
N GLN A 147 -1.74 25.60 -4.96
CA GLN A 147 -0.39 25.81 -5.47
C GLN A 147 -0.41 26.39 -6.89
#